data_AF-A0A0P7E052-F1
#
_entry.id   AF-A0A0P7E052-F1
#
_cell.length_a   1.000
_cell.length_b   1.000
_cell.length_c   1.000
_cell.angle_alpha   90.00
_cell.angle_beta   90.00
_cell.angle_gamma   90.00
#
_symmetry.space_group_name_H-M   'P 1'
#
loop_
_entity.id
_entity.type
_entity.pdbx_description
1 polymer ?
#
loop_
_entity_poly.entity_id
_entity_poly.type
_entity_poly.pdbx_seq_one_letter_code
_entity_poly.pdbx_strand_id
1 'polypeptide(L)'
;MADHNHLIASKLTQQVSCLESIAALLDDELTAIAAKRGEGLKSIAQQKISLLQQIQTIDKEVQKLVAHNESQDDDVSALIKQVNTLLASCKKKNDVNAHAAHQAQLSVKQLKDILIGAPSSMTYDQGGSVIQGDKKIVHNLKA
;
A
#
# COMPACT_ATOMS: atom_id res chain seq x y z
N MET A 1 -4.19 27.66 29.90
CA MET A 1 -4.05 27.92 28.45
C MET A 1 -2.77 27.28 27.89
N ALA A 2 -1.61 27.41 28.54
CA ALA A 2 -0.36 26.74 28.11
C ALA A 2 -0.43 25.20 28.03
N ASP A 3 -1.20 24.55 28.92
CA ASP A 3 -1.28 23.09 28.97
C ASP A 3 -1.93 22.45 27.74
N HIS A 4 -2.87 23.15 27.08
CA HIS A 4 -3.54 22.63 25.88
C HIS A 4 -2.60 22.64 24.67
N ASN A 5 -1.80 23.68 24.48
CA ASN A 5 -0.80 23.74 23.40
C ASN A 5 0.23 22.63 23.55
N HIS A 6 0.74 22.41 24.77
CA HIS A 6 1.71 21.36 25.03
C HIS A 6 1.14 19.97 24.72
N LEU A 7 -0.12 19.71 25.10
CA LEU A 7 -0.78 18.45 24.80
C LEU A 7 -1.02 18.26 23.29
N ILE A 8 -1.43 19.31 22.57
CA ILE A 8 -1.58 19.28 21.11
C ILE A 8 -0.24 19.00 20.44
N ALA A 9 0.83 19.70 20.84
CA ALA A 9 2.17 19.49 20.31
C ALA A 9 2.67 18.06 20.54
N SER A 10 2.43 17.51 21.72
CA SER A 10 2.74 16.10 22.05
C SER A 10 2.02 15.13 21.12
N LYS A 11 0.71 15.34 20.88
CA LYS A 11 -0.09 14.51 19.97
C LYS A 11 0.36 14.62 18.51
N LEU A 12 0.67 15.82 18.04
CA LEU A 12 1.22 16.04 16.70
C LEU A 12 2.60 15.37 16.54
N THR A 13 3.44 15.39 17.58
CA THR A 13 4.73 14.69 17.58
C THR A 13 4.55 13.17 17.47
N GLN A 14 3.55 12.61 18.16
CA GLN A 14 3.19 11.18 18.01
C GLN A 14 2.73 10.88 16.57
N GLN A 15 1.94 11.78 15.97
CA GLN A 15 1.50 11.63 14.57
C GLN A 15 2.68 11.67 13.59
N VAL A 16 3.65 12.56 13.81
CA VAL A 16 4.90 12.63 13.02
C VAL A 16 5.63 11.29 13.06
N SER A 17 5.85 10.73 14.25
CA SER A 17 6.52 9.43 14.42
C SER A 17 5.77 8.29 13.71
N CYS A 18 4.44 8.30 13.74
CA CYS A 18 3.63 7.33 12.99
C CYS A 18 3.79 7.51 11.47
N LEU A 19 3.82 8.74 10.97
CA LEU A 19 4.00 9.04 9.55
C LEU A 19 5.40 8.67 9.04
N GLU A 20 6.44 8.90 9.85
CA GLU A 20 7.81 8.45 9.54
C GLU A 20 7.88 6.92 9.46
N SER A 21 7.21 6.23 10.38
CA SER A 21 7.10 4.77 10.35
C SER A 21 6.36 4.27 9.10
N ILE A 22 5.27 4.93 8.69
CA ILE A 22 4.58 4.64 7.42
C ILE A 22 5.52 4.89 6.23
N ALA A 23 6.29 5.98 6.25
CA ALA A 23 7.21 6.30 5.16
C ALA A 23 8.29 5.23 4.98
N ALA A 24 8.81 4.66 6.08
CA ALA A 24 9.75 3.53 6.05
C ALA A 24 9.08 2.24 5.51
N LEU A 25 7.88 1.92 5.99
CA LEU A 25 7.12 0.76 5.50
C LEU A 25 6.79 0.85 4.00
N LEU A 26 6.58 2.06 3.47
CA LEU A 26 6.38 2.27 2.04
C LEU A 26 7.66 2.00 1.23
N ASP A 27 8.84 2.32 1.76
CA ASP A 27 10.11 1.99 1.11
C ASP A 27 10.39 0.47 1.13
N ASP A 28 10.06 -0.19 2.25
CA ASP A 28 10.13 -1.65 2.38
C ASP A 28 9.16 -2.35 1.43
N GLU A 29 7.93 -1.84 1.31
CA GLU A 29 6.92 -2.35 0.38
C GLU A 29 7.40 -2.24 -1.06
N LEU A 30 7.96 -1.10 -1.47
CA LEU A 30 8.50 -0.93 -2.81
C LEU A 30 9.59 -1.95 -3.11
N THR A 31 10.49 -2.17 -2.15
CA THR A 31 11.57 -3.15 -2.25
C THR A 31 11.02 -4.58 -2.38
N ALA A 32 10.02 -4.94 -1.58
CA ALA A 32 9.37 -6.25 -1.63
C ALA A 32 8.63 -6.48 -2.96
N ILE A 33 7.91 -5.46 -3.47
CA ILE A 33 7.24 -5.49 -4.78
C ILE A 33 8.28 -5.68 -5.89
N ALA A 34 9.36 -4.90 -5.89
CA ALA A 34 10.41 -4.97 -6.89
C ALA A 34 11.11 -6.35 -6.90
N ALA A 35 11.31 -6.93 -5.71
CA ALA A 35 11.86 -8.27 -5.55
C ALA A 35 10.87 -9.40 -5.93
N LYS A 36 9.61 -9.06 -6.26
CA LYS A 36 8.51 -10.01 -6.51
C LYS A 36 8.30 -10.99 -5.37
N ARG A 37 8.60 -10.57 -4.13
CA ARG A 37 8.46 -11.37 -2.92
C ARG A 37 7.13 -11.04 -2.26
N GLY A 38 6.15 -11.92 -2.42
CA GLY A 38 4.86 -11.79 -1.73
C GLY A 38 4.98 -12.03 -0.22
N GLU A 39 5.96 -12.82 0.20
CA GLU A 39 6.30 -13.04 1.61
C GLU A 39 6.85 -11.74 2.21
N GLY A 40 6.10 -11.17 3.17
CA GLY A 40 6.42 -9.89 3.82
C GLY A 40 5.39 -8.79 3.53
N LEU A 41 4.81 -8.76 2.32
CA LEU A 41 3.82 -7.73 1.95
C LEU A 41 2.57 -7.75 2.85
N LYS A 42 2.14 -8.95 3.27
CA LYS A 42 1.01 -9.10 4.22
C LYS A 42 1.32 -8.47 5.58
N SER A 43 2.54 -8.66 6.10
CA SER A 43 2.96 -8.07 7.37
C SER A 43 3.05 -6.55 7.26
N ILE A 44 3.65 -6.04 6.18
CA ILE A 44 3.74 -4.60 5.91
C ILE A 44 2.34 -3.98 5.82
N ALA A 45 1.40 -4.63 5.13
CA ALA A 45 0.01 -4.17 5.06
C ALA A 45 -0.67 -4.11 6.43
N GLN A 46 -0.49 -5.14 7.27
CA GLN A 46 -1.02 -5.15 8.63
C GLN A 46 -0.45 -4.02 9.51
N GLN A 47 0.86 -3.78 9.42
CA GLN A 47 1.53 -2.70 10.15
C GLN A 47 1.01 -1.32 9.70
N LYS A 48 0.88 -1.10 8.38
CA LYS A 48 0.28 0.14 7.84
C LYS A 48 -1.14 0.37 8.35
N ILE A 49 -1.99 -0.67 8.38
CA ILE A 49 -3.36 -0.56 8.91
C ILE A 49 -3.35 -0.13 10.38
N SER A 50 -2.50 -0.74 11.21
CA SER A 50 -2.39 -0.39 12.63
C SER A 50 -1.94 1.05 12.83
N LEU A 51 -0.92 1.50 12.10
CA LEU A 51 -0.43 2.89 12.17
C LEU A 51 -1.48 3.90 11.68
N LEU A 52 -2.21 3.59 10.60
CA LEU A 52 -3.28 4.45 10.11
C LEU A 52 -4.43 4.59 11.12
N GLN A 53 -4.79 3.50 11.82
CA GLN A 53 -5.78 3.55 12.90
C GLN A 53 -5.31 4.41 14.08
N GLN A 54 -4.01 4.34 14.41
CA GLN A 54 -3.41 5.20 15.43
C GLN A 54 -3.46 6.67 15.01
N ILE A 55 -3.06 6.99 13.77
CA ILE A 55 -3.14 8.35 13.22
C ILE A 55 -4.58 8.88 13.27
N GLN A 56 -5.56 8.10 12.83
CA GLN A 56 -6.98 8.49 12.89
C GLN A 56 -7.47 8.75 14.32
N THR A 57 -6.94 8.03 15.30
CA THR A 57 -7.27 8.23 16.72
C THR A 57 -6.66 9.55 17.22
N ILE A 58 -5.38 9.77 16.92
CA ILE A 58 -4.67 11.01 17.25
C ILE A 58 -5.35 12.21 16.60
N ASP A 59 -5.74 12.13 15.32
CA ASP A 59 -6.45 13.21 14.61
C ASP A 59 -7.75 13.61 15.32
N LYS A 60 -8.53 12.64 15.78
CA LYS A 60 -9.78 12.91 16.52
C LYS A 60 -9.50 13.58 17.88
N GLU A 61 -8.43 13.19 18.55
CA GLU A 61 -8.01 13.80 19.81
C GLU A 61 -7.53 15.24 19.60
N VAL A 62 -6.66 15.46 18.61
CA VAL A 62 -6.18 16.79 18.21
C VAL A 62 -7.36 17.69 17.83
N GLN A 63 -8.32 17.20 17.04
CA GLN A 63 -9.49 17.97 16.66
C GLN A 63 -10.31 18.44 17.88
N LYS A 64 -10.49 17.58 18.88
CA LYS A 64 -11.16 17.95 20.14
C LYS A 64 -10.38 18.99 20.91
N LEU A 65 -9.05 18.82 21.03
CA LEU A 65 -8.20 19.74 21.79
C LEU A 65 -8.11 21.12 21.14
N VAL A 66 -8.01 21.18 19.80
CA VAL A 66 -7.98 22.44 19.05
C VAL A 66 -9.30 23.19 19.16
N ALA A 67 -10.45 22.50 19.17
CA ALA A 67 -11.76 23.14 19.30
C ALA A 67 -11.96 23.88 20.63
N HIS A 68 -11.20 23.52 21.68
CA HIS A 68 -11.25 24.15 23.01
C HIS A 68 -10.07 25.11 23.23
N ASN A 69 -9.31 25.42 22.18
CA ASN A 69 -8.11 26.22 22.27
C ASN A 69 -8.23 27.49 21.42
N GLU A 70 -8.35 28.64 22.09
CA GLU A 70 -8.46 29.95 21.45
C GLU A 70 -7.09 30.60 21.17
N SER A 71 -5.99 29.96 21.58
CA SER A 71 -4.64 30.51 21.48
C SER A 71 -3.90 29.94 20.26
N GLN A 72 -3.37 30.81 19.40
CA GLN A 72 -2.43 30.39 18.36
C GLN A 72 -1.02 30.26 18.93
N ASP A 73 -0.38 29.15 18.60
CA ASP A 73 0.96 28.77 19.05
C ASP A 73 1.83 28.43 17.85
N ASP A 74 3.00 29.05 17.77
CA ASP A 74 3.90 28.91 16.62
C ASP A 74 4.49 27.50 16.52
N ASP A 75 4.74 26.81 17.64
CA ASP A 75 5.29 25.45 17.65
C ASP A 75 4.24 24.45 17.15
N VAL A 76 2.99 24.61 17.58
CA VAL A 76 1.85 23.82 17.07
C VAL A 76 1.67 24.03 15.57
N SER A 77 1.76 25.28 15.10
CA SER A 77 1.68 25.62 13.67
C SER A 77 2.80 24.98 12.85
N ALA A 78 4.03 24.98 13.37
CA ALA A 78 5.18 24.32 12.74
C ALA A 78 4.97 22.80 12.64
N LEU A 79 4.50 22.16 13.71
CA LEU A 79 4.20 20.72 13.72
C LEU A 79 3.09 20.34 12.74
N ILE A 80 2.03 21.14 12.63
CA ILE A 80 0.96 20.92 11.63
C ILE A 80 1.52 20.97 10.21
N LYS A 81 2.41 21.93 9.92
CA LYS A 81 3.08 22.00 8.61
C LYS A 81 3.91 20.74 8.35
N GLN A 82 4.69 20.30 9.34
CA GLN A 82 5.50 19.08 9.23
C GLN A 82 4.65 17.84 8.96
N VAL A 83 3.55 17.65 9.71
CA VAL A 83 2.59 16.55 9.50
C VAL A 83 2.05 16.57 8.07
N ASN A 84 1.62 17.74 7.57
CA ASN A 84 1.09 17.87 6.21
C ASN A 84 2.15 17.55 5.13
N THR A 85 3.38 18.01 5.31
CA THR A 85 4.49 17.70 4.40
C THR A 85 4.80 16.19 4.38
N LEU A 86 4.87 15.55 5.54
CA LEU A 86 5.09 14.11 5.64
C LEU A 86 3.94 13.32 5.03
N LEU A 87 2.70 13.74 5.25
CA LEU A 87 1.51 13.09 4.69
C LEU A 87 1.47 13.20 3.16
N ALA A 88 1.84 14.35 2.61
CA ALA A 88 1.99 14.52 1.17
C ALA A 88 3.10 13.60 0.59
N SER A 89 4.22 13.46 1.31
CA SER A 89 5.30 12.55 0.94
C SER A 89 4.84 11.08 0.96
N CYS A 90 4.15 10.66 2.03
CA CYS A 90 3.60 9.31 2.15
C CYS A 90 2.60 8.99 1.03
N LYS A 91 1.73 9.94 0.67
CA LYS A 91 0.80 9.78 -0.46
C LYS A 91 1.55 9.53 -1.76
N LYS A 92 2.56 10.35 -2.06
CA LYS A 92 3.38 10.20 -3.26
C LYS A 92 4.09 8.84 -3.32
N LYS A 93 4.68 8.39 -2.20
CA LYS A 93 5.31 7.06 -2.11
C LYS A 93 4.29 5.94 -2.33
N ASN A 94 3.11 6.05 -1.72
CA ASN A 94 2.04 5.07 -1.90
C ASN A 94 1.57 4.97 -3.35
N ASP A 95 1.48 6.09 -4.07
CA ASP A 95 1.13 6.09 -5.50
C ASP A 95 2.20 5.38 -6.34
N VAL A 96 3.49 5.62 -6.04
CA VAL A 96 4.61 4.90 -6.67
C VAL A 96 4.50 3.39 -6.41
N ASN A 97 4.21 2.98 -5.18
CA ASN A 97 4.03 1.56 -4.83
C ASN A 97 2.85 0.94 -5.56
N ALA A 98 1.73 1.65 -5.70
CA ALA A 98 0.57 1.18 -6.45
C ALA A 98 0.90 0.95 -7.93
N HIS A 99 1.64 1.87 -8.55
CA HIS A 99 2.12 1.69 -9.92
C HIS A 99 3.08 0.49 -10.05
N ALA A 100 4.04 0.36 -9.14
CA ALA A 100 4.98 -0.76 -9.12
C ALA A 100 4.27 -2.11 -8.95
N ALA A 101 3.29 -2.19 -8.05
CA ALA A 101 2.49 -3.38 -7.82
C ALA A 101 1.69 -3.77 -9.08
N HIS A 102 1.05 -2.80 -9.73
CA HIS A 102 0.31 -3.03 -10.96
C HIS A 102 1.23 -3.52 -12.10
N GLN A 103 2.41 -2.92 -12.25
CA GLN A 103 3.39 -3.34 -13.23
C GLN A 103 3.87 -4.78 -12.97
N ALA A 104 4.18 -5.11 -11.71
CA ALA A 104 4.57 -6.46 -11.32
C ALA A 104 3.47 -7.49 -11.65
N GLN A 105 2.21 -7.15 -11.38
CA GLN A 105 1.07 -8.00 -11.71
C GLN A 105 0.93 -8.25 -13.21
N LEU A 106 1.08 -7.20 -14.03
CA LEU A 106 1.01 -7.33 -15.49
C LEU A 106 2.12 -8.24 -16.03
N SER A 107 3.36 -8.08 -15.54
CA SER A 107 4.48 -8.95 -15.95
C SER A 107 4.26 -10.41 -15.55
N VAL A 108 3.72 -10.68 -14.36
CA VAL A 108 3.37 -12.06 -13.95
C VAL A 108 2.27 -12.64 -14.84
N LYS A 109 1.25 -11.84 -15.20
CA LYS A 109 0.20 -12.27 -16.12
C LYS A 109 0.77 -12.61 -17.50
N GLN A 110 1.62 -11.77 -18.06
CA GLN A 110 2.28 -12.03 -19.34
C GLN A 110 3.12 -13.31 -19.31
N LEU A 111 3.90 -13.51 -18.24
CA LEU A 111 4.68 -14.74 -18.06
C LEU A 111 3.76 -15.98 -18.01
N LYS A 112 2.65 -15.89 -17.27
CA LYS A 112 1.64 -16.95 -17.23
C LYS A 112 1.06 -17.24 -18.61
N ASP A 113 0.73 -16.22 -19.39
CA ASP A 113 0.18 -16.37 -20.74
C ASP A 113 1.21 -17.03 -21.68
N ILE A 114 2.50 -16.72 -21.53
CA ILE A 114 3.59 -17.40 -22.26
C ILE A 114 3.72 -18.87 -21.83
N LEU A 115 3.72 -19.16 -20.53
CA LEU A 115 3.98 -20.50 -19.99
C LEU A 115 2.82 -21.48 -20.23
N ILE A 116 1.58 -21.02 -20.09
CA ILE A 116 0.38 -21.85 -20.29
C ILE A 116 0.02 -21.90 -21.79
N GLY A 117 0.57 -20.98 -22.59
CA GLY A 117 0.15 -20.70 -23.95
C GLY A 117 -1.16 -19.91 -23.95
N ALA A 118 -1.21 -18.81 -24.70
CA ALA A 118 -2.49 -18.20 -25.05
C ALA A 118 -3.38 -19.29 -25.68
N PRO A 119 -4.67 -19.44 -25.31
CA PRO A 119 -5.56 -20.43 -25.90
C PRO A 119 -5.70 -20.16 -27.40
N SER A 120 -4.80 -20.75 -28.18
CA SER A 120 -4.65 -20.56 -29.62
C SER A 120 -4.12 -21.84 -30.25
N SER A 121 -4.44 -22.99 -29.65
CA SER A 121 -4.39 -24.26 -30.38
C SER A 121 -5.62 -24.35 -31.28
N MET A 122 -5.62 -23.56 -32.36
CA MET A 122 -6.36 -23.92 -33.57
C MET A 122 -5.53 -25.02 -34.24
N THR A 123 -5.68 -26.25 -33.77
CA THR A 123 -5.19 -27.40 -34.53
C THR A 123 -6.26 -27.72 -35.55
N TYR A 124 -5.90 -27.68 -36.82
CA TYR A 124 -6.74 -28.18 -37.90
C TYR A 124 -6.67 -29.72 -37.88
N ASP A 125 -7.82 -30.38 -38.00
CA ASP A 125 -7.82 -31.81 -38.32
C ASP A 125 -7.32 -32.03 -39.77
N GLN A 126 -7.11 -33.29 -40.17
CA GLN A 126 -6.68 -33.64 -41.53
C GLN A 126 -7.69 -33.23 -42.62
N GLY A 127 -8.89 -32.76 -42.24
CA GLY A 127 -9.93 -32.23 -43.12
C GLY A 127 -10.06 -30.70 -43.11
N GLY A 128 -9.18 -29.98 -42.40
CA GLY A 128 -9.21 -28.52 -42.32
C GLY A 128 -10.31 -27.93 -41.43
N SER A 129 -10.95 -28.73 -40.57
CA SER A 129 -11.92 -28.25 -39.59
C SER A 129 -11.26 -27.87 -38.26
N VAL A 130 -11.80 -26.83 -37.64
CA VAL A 130 -11.33 -26.29 -36.36
C VAL A 130 -11.76 -27.22 -35.22
N ILE A 131 -10.80 -27.93 -34.62
CA ILE A 131 -11.03 -28.67 -33.38
C ILE A 131 -10.65 -27.75 -32.22
N GLN A 132 -11.65 -27.15 -31.56
CA GLN A 132 -11.43 -26.45 -30.30
C GLN A 132 -11.15 -27.51 -29.23
N GLY A 133 -9.87 -27.73 -28.92
CA GLY A 133 -9.44 -28.71 -27.94
C GLY A 133 -10.04 -28.41 -26.56
N ASP A 134 -11.04 -29.20 -26.17
CA ASP A 134 -11.60 -29.15 -24.83
C ASP A 134 -10.50 -29.44 -23.79
N LYS A 135 -10.40 -28.55 -22.79
CA LYS A 135 -9.47 -28.64 -21.67
C LYS A 135 -9.70 -29.92 -20.86
N LYS A 136 -9.00 -31.00 -21.22
CA LYS A 136 -8.73 -32.15 -20.34
C LYS A 136 -7.22 -32.33 -20.17
N ILE A 137 -6.53 -31.28 -19.78
CA ILE A 137 -5.17 -31.41 -19.25
C ILE A 137 -5.30 -31.43 -17.73
N VAL A 138 -4.73 -32.47 -17.12
CA VAL A 138 -4.66 -32.84 -15.69
C VAL A 138 -5.87 -33.52 -15.03
N HIS A 139 -5.99 -34.84 -15.24
CA HIS A 139 -6.50 -35.80 -14.23
C HIS A 139 -5.60 -37.04 -14.13
N ASN A 140 -4.28 -36.87 -14.24
CA ASN A 140 -3.33 -37.96 -13.99
C ASN A 140 -2.03 -37.44 -13.35
N LEU A 141 -2.17 -36.81 -12.18
CA LEU A 141 -1.06 -36.68 -11.23
C LEU A 141 -1.36 -37.60 -10.02
N LYS A 142 -1.08 -38.89 -10.24
CA LYS A 142 -0.71 -39.97 -9.30
C LYS A 142 -1.60 -40.29 -8.07
N ALA A 143 -2.04 -41.55 -8.01
CA ALA A 143 -1.74 -42.46 -6.91
C ALA A 143 -1.13 -43.73 -7.54
#